data_AF-T0ZCZ7-F1
#
_entry.id   AF-T0ZCZ7-F1
#
_cell.length_a   1.000
_cell.length_b   1.000
_cell.length_c   1.000
_cell.angle_alpha   90.00
_cell.angle_beta   90.00
_cell.angle_gamma   90.00
#
_symmetry.space_group_name_H-M   'P 1'
#
loop_
_entity.id
_entity.type
_entity.pdbx_description
1 polymer ?
#
loop_
_entity_poly.entity_id
_entity_poly.type
_entity_poly.pdbx_seq_one_letter_code
_entity_poly.pdbx_strand_id
1 'polypeptide(L)'
;MARAWNLERTGARIVKRLQQIIPLGMKVTSEGDTRFYWPSTIDPGRWTGFRICDGSEASRRHIEEITVEEAANLAAFILDQGGSTTRQELARSVCRTVGMARMPAEAEQRARLGIVHLVEKGGAA
;
A
#
# COMPACT_ATOMS: atom_id res chain seq x y z
N MET A 1 -5.71 -2.76 10.02
CA MET A 1 -6.83 -3.70 9.78
C MET A 1 -8.20 -3.05 9.94
N ALA A 2 -8.55 -2.46 11.09
CA ALA A 2 -9.90 -1.94 11.31
C ALA A 2 -10.25 -0.65 10.54
N ARG A 3 -9.29 0.27 10.38
CA ARG A 3 -9.46 1.52 9.60
C ARG A 3 -9.78 1.27 8.13
N ALA A 4 -9.20 0.23 7.54
CA ALA A 4 -9.50 -0.20 6.17
C ALA A 4 -10.97 -0.62 5.94
N TRP A 5 -11.75 -0.82 7.02
CA TRP A 5 -13.19 -1.06 6.98
C TRP A 5 -14.01 0.07 7.62
N ASN A 6 -13.44 1.28 7.69
CA ASN A 6 -14.04 2.46 8.29
C ASN A 6 -14.38 2.29 9.79
N LEU A 7 -13.71 1.36 10.47
CA LEU A 7 -13.87 1.14 11.91
C LEU A 7 -12.75 1.90 12.66
N GLU A 8 -12.95 3.21 12.80
CA GLU A 8 -11.93 4.16 13.29
C GLU A 8 -11.47 3.90 14.73
N ARG A 9 -12.36 3.40 15.60
CA ARG A 9 -12.06 3.09 17.02
C ARG A 9 -12.42 1.65 17.35
N THR A 10 -11.46 0.78 17.13
CA THR A 10 -11.68 -0.67 17.19
C THR A 10 -10.80 -1.27 18.27
N GLY A 11 -11.36 -1.44 19.48
CA GLY A 11 -10.67 -2.11 20.57
C GLY A 11 -10.33 -3.57 20.24
N ALA A 12 -9.40 -4.17 20.99
CA ALA A 12 -8.88 -5.52 20.77
C ALA A 12 -9.97 -6.60 20.53
N ARG A 13 -11.16 -6.42 21.12
CA ARG A 13 -12.32 -7.30 20.94
C ARG A 13 -12.77 -7.40 19.48
N ILE A 14 -12.91 -6.27 18.78
CA ILE A 14 -13.38 -6.27 17.40
C ILE A 14 -12.26 -6.78 16.48
N VAL A 15 -10.99 -6.41 16.72
CA VAL A 15 -9.86 -6.98 15.96
C VAL A 15 -9.83 -8.50 16.07
N LYS A 16 -9.98 -9.04 17.28
CA LYS A 16 -10.07 -10.50 17.52
C LYS A 16 -11.27 -11.12 16.79
N ARG A 17 -12.42 -10.44 16.78
CA ARG A 17 -13.61 -10.91 16.06
C ARG A 17 -13.39 -10.94 14.56
N LEU A 18 -12.76 -9.91 14.00
CA LEU A 18 -12.42 -9.82 12.59
C LEU A 18 -11.45 -10.94 12.18
N GLN A 19 -10.47 -11.27 13.03
CA GLN A 19 -9.56 -12.39 12.83
C GLN A 19 -10.28 -13.75 12.79
N GLN A 20 -11.36 -13.93 13.54
CA GLN A 20 -12.13 -15.17 13.56
C GLN A 20 -12.99 -15.38 12.31
N ILE A 21 -13.35 -14.32 11.59
CA ILE A 21 -14.23 -14.39 10.41
C ILE A 21 -13.47 -14.34 9.08
N ILE A 22 -12.16 -14.12 9.13
CA ILE A 22 -11.28 -14.19 7.97
C ILE A 22 -11.37 -15.60 7.36
N PRO A 23 -11.77 -15.74 6.08
CA PRO A 23 -11.84 -17.04 5.43
C PRO A 23 -10.51 -17.79 5.46
N LEU A 24 -10.60 -19.11 5.73
CA LEU A 24 -9.48 -20.02 5.61
C LEU A 24 -8.96 -20.00 4.16
N GLY A 25 -7.64 -19.92 4.00
CA GLY A 25 -6.99 -19.91 2.68
C GLY A 25 -6.77 -18.52 2.07
N MET A 26 -7.15 -17.42 2.74
CA MET A 26 -6.63 -16.10 2.35
C MET A 26 -5.12 -16.06 2.53
N LYS A 27 -4.44 -15.47 1.55
CA LYS A 27 -3.01 -15.22 1.64
C LYS A 27 -2.79 -13.95 2.47
N VAL A 28 -1.67 -13.91 3.18
CA VAL A 28 -1.33 -12.80 4.06
C VAL A 28 0.10 -12.37 3.80
N THR A 29 0.32 -11.08 3.58
CA THR A 29 1.66 -10.47 3.65
C THR A 29 1.77 -9.67 4.95
N SER A 30 2.97 -9.61 5.50
CA SER A 30 3.24 -8.93 6.77
C SER A 30 4.36 -7.91 6.57
N GLU A 31 4.16 -6.75 7.17
CA GLU A 31 5.08 -5.62 7.11
C GLU A 31 5.23 -5.05 8.52
N GLY A 32 6.28 -5.48 9.22
CA GLY A 32 6.37 -5.29 10.66
C GLY A 32 5.14 -5.86 11.36
N ASP A 33 4.43 -5.03 12.12
CA ASP A 33 3.22 -5.40 12.85
C ASP A 33 1.93 -5.32 12.00
N THR A 34 2.03 -4.83 10.75
CA THR A 34 0.87 -4.68 9.87
C THR A 34 0.69 -5.94 9.01
N ARG A 35 -0.55 -6.41 8.90
CA ARG A 35 -0.93 -7.52 8.03
C ARG A 35 -1.87 -7.06 6.93
N PHE A 36 -1.59 -7.50 5.72
CA PHE A 36 -2.42 -7.31 4.55
C PHE A 36 -2.97 -8.64 4.06
N TYR A 37 -4.28 -8.66 3.80
CA TYR A 37 -5.00 -9.87 3.40
C TYR A 37 -5.30 -9.82 1.92
N TRP A 38 -5.06 -10.94 1.25
CA TRP A 38 -5.21 -11.10 -0.19
C TRP A 38 -6.21 -12.21 -0.51
N PRO A 39 -7.01 -12.06 -1.57
CA PRO A 39 -7.77 -13.16 -2.13
C PRO A 39 -6.86 -14.37 -2.41
N SER A 40 -7.36 -15.58 -2.18
CA SER A 40 -6.62 -16.83 -2.41
C SER A 40 -6.13 -16.97 -3.86
N THR A 41 -6.86 -16.37 -4.81
CA THR A 41 -6.57 -16.35 -6.24
C THR A 41 -5.44 -15.39 -6.63
N ILE A 42 -5.09 -14.42 -5.78
CA ILE A 42 -4.05 -13.44 -6.06
C ILE A 42 -2.73 -13.92 -5.48
N ASP A 43 -1.65 -13.88 -6.26
CA ASP A 43 -0.29 -14.05 -5.74
C ASP A 43 0.33 -12.66 -5.51
N PRO A 44 0.56 -12.22 -4.26
CA PRO A 44 1.13 -10.91 -3.97
C PRO A 44 2.50 -10.69 -4.66
N GLY A 45 3.31 -11.75 -4.78
CA GLY A 45 4.62 -11.66 -5.43
C GLY A 45 4.53 -11.28 -6.91
N ARG A 46 3.44 -11.67 -7.57
CA ARG A 46 3.22 -11.48 -9.02
C ARG A 46 2.14 -10.46 -9.35
N TRP A 47 1.44 -9.94 -8.34
CA TRP A 47 0.37 -8.97 -8.55
C TRP A 47 0.94 -7.60 -8.96
N THR A 48 0.48 -7.10 -10.10
CA THR A 48 0.92 -5.83 -10.71
C THR A 48 -0.14 -4.73 -10.64
N GLY A 49 -1.28 -5.00 -10.00
CA GLY A 49 -2.35 -4.02 -9.87
C GLY A 49 -1.98 -2.88 -8.94
N PHE A 50 -2.73 -1.78 -9.04
CA PHE A 50 -2.66 -0.65 -8.13
C PHE A 50 -3.92 0.20 -8.25
N ARG A 51 -4.13 1.10 -7.30
CA ARG A 51 -5.24 2.05 -7.31
C ARG A 51 -4.71 3.47 -7.18
N ILE A 52 -5.30 4.40 -7.91
CA ILE A 52 -5.01 5.84 -7.89
C ILE A 52 -6.20 6.58 -7.26
N CYS A 53 -5.94 7.68 -6.58
CA CYS A 53 -6.97 8.60 -6.10
C CYS A 53 -7.62 9.33 -7.29
N ASP A 54 -8.94 9.21 -7.43
CA ASP A 54 -9.75 9.82 -8.50
C ASP A 54 -10.19 11.27 -8.22
N GLY A 55 -9.77 11.83 -7.08
CA GLY A 55 -10.10 13.19 -6.64
C GLY A 55 -11.27 13.27 -5.66
N SER A 56 -12.09 12.21 -5.55
CA SER A 56 -13.11 12.11 -4.51
C SER A 56 -12.47 11.83 -3.14
N GLU A 57 -13.10 12.27 -2.05
CA GLU A 57 -12.63 11.96 -0.70
C GLU A 57 -12.60 10.45 -0.44
N ALA A 58 -13.52 9.69 -1.03
CA ALA A 58 -13.64 8.24 -0.84
C ALA A 58 -12.51 7.44 -1.50
N SER A 59 -11.81 7.99 -2.49
CA SER A 59 -10.68 7.31 -3.14
C SER A 59 -9.33 7.62 -2.51
N ARG A 60 -9.26 8.63 -1.64
CA ARG A 60 -8.06 8.98 -0.86
C ARG A 60 -7.76 7.90 0.15
N ARG A 61 -6.50 7.50 0.22
CA ARG A 61 -6.02 6.48 1.16
C ARG A 61 -4.76 6.92 1.83
N HIS A 62 -4.62 6.50 3.08
CA HIS A 62 -3.37 6.60 3.80
C HIS A 62 -2.37 5.57 3.24
N ILE A 63 -1.10 5.94 3.10
CA ILE A 63 -0.08 5.03 2.57
C ILE A 63 0.13 3.80 3.47
N GLU A 64 -0.21 3.89 4.75
CA GLU A 64 -0.20 2.76 5.70
C GLU A 64 -1.30 1.72 5.41
N GLU A 65 -2.30 2.05 4.60
CA GLU A 65 -3.39 1.15 4.18
C GLU A 65 -3.12 0.48 2.83
N ILE A 66 -1.98 0.81 2.22
CA ILE A 66 -1.53 0.32 0.93
C ILE A 66 -0.41 -0.67 1.20
N THR A 67 -0.34 -1.76 0.44
CA THR A 67 0.71 -2.79 0.59
C THR A 67 2.02 -2.33 -0.05
N VAL A 68 3.14 -2.94 0.33
CA VAL A 68 4.45 -2.68 -0.28
C VAL A 68 4.43 -3.08 -1.76
N GLU A 69 3.68 -4.13 -2.11
CA GLU A 69 3.45 -4.53 -3.49
C GLU A 69 2.70 -3.45 -4.29
N GLU A 70 1.61 -2.89 -3.75
CA GLU A 70 0.85 -1.82 -4.41
C GLU A 70 1.68 -0.54 -4.53
N ALA A 71 2.46 -0.19 -3.49
CA ALA A 71 3.36 0.95 -3.52
C ALA A 71 4.49 0.78 -4.56
N ALA A 72 5.04 -0.43 -4.71
CA ALA A 72 6.03 -0.75 -5.74
C ALA A 72 5.43 -0.62 -7.15
N ASN A 73 4.21 -1.13 -7.35
CA ASN A 73 3.51 -1.04 -8.64
C ASN A 73 3.18 0.43 -8.99
N LEU A 74 2.79 1.25 -8.02
CA LEU A 74 2.60 2.69 -8.21
C LEU A 74 3.91 3.40 -8.58
N ALA A 75 5.01 3.06 -7.93
CA ALA A 75 6.32 3.63 -8.25
C ALA A 75 6.74 3.27 -9.68
N ALA A 76 6.56 2.02 -10.10
CA ALA A 76 6.82 1.59 -11.47
C ALA A 76 5.96 2.35 -12.49
N PHE A 77 4.66 2.49 -12.21
CA PHE A 77 3.75 3.27 -13.05
C PHE A 77 4.19 4.73 -13.19
N ILE A 78 4.60 5.38 -12.09
CA ILE A 78 5.06 6.78 -12.13
C ILE A 78 6.32 6.93 -12.96
N LEU A 79 7.28 6.02 -12.82
CA LEU A 79 8.52 6.03 -13.61
C LEU A 79 8.26 5.80 -15.09
N ASP A 80 7.31 4.93 -15.43
CA ASP A 80 6.88 4.68 -16.81
C ASP A 80 6.27 5.93 -17.46
N GLN A 81 5.53 6.75 -16.70
CA GLN A 81 4.92 7.99 -17.19
C GLN A 81 5.89 9.18 -17.24
N GLY A 82 6.76 9.32 -16.25
CA GLY A 82 7.56 10.53 -16.01
C GLY A 82 9.05 10.39 -16.30
N GLY A 83 9.55 9.17 -16.57
CA GLY A 83 10.97 8.89 -16.69
C GLY A 83 11.69 8.88 -15.34
N SER A 84 13.02 9.06 -15.38
CA SER A 84 13.87 8.99 -14.18
C SER A 84 13.68 10.18 -13.24
N THR A 85 13.69 9.92 -11.94
CA THR A 85 13.56 10.93 -10.88
C THR A 85 14.33 10.45 -9.65
N THR A 86 14.51 11.32 -8.65
CA THR A 86 15.13 10.90 -7.40
C THR A 86 14.18 9.98 -6.61
N ARG A 87 14.73 9.07 -5.80
CA ARG A 87 13.92 8.22 -4.90
C ARG A 87 13.01 9.03 -3.97
N GLN A 88 13.45 10.23 -3.60
CA GLN A 88 12.67 11.12 -2.74
C GLN A 88 11.46 11.70 -3.49
N GLU A 89 11.65 12.18 -4.70
CA GLU A 89 10.56 12.69 -5.54
C GLU A 89 9.59 11.58 -5.95
N LEU A 90 10.09 10.38 -6.21
CA LEU A 90 9.28 9.20 -6.48
C LEU A 90 8.41 8.85 -5.26
N ALA A 91 8.99 8.81 -4.05
CA ALA A 91 8.23 8.56 -2.83
C ALA A 91 7.14 9.61 -2.62
N ARG A 92 7.43 10.89 -2.90
CA ARG A 92 6.42 11.96 -2.86
C ARG A 92 5.31 11.77 -3.88
N SER A 93 5.66 11.36 -5.09
CA SER A 93 4.68 11.12 -6.14
C SER A 93 3.78 9.95 -5.79
N VAL A 94 4.31 8.85 -5.23
CA VAL A 94 3.51 7.72 -4.73
C VAL A 94 2.48 8.18 -3.69
N CYS A 95 2.90 8.94 -2.67
CA CYS A 95 1.98 9.46 -1.64
C CYS A 95 0.90 10.39 -2.21
N ARG A 96 1.25 11.24 -3.19
CA ARG A 96 0.27 12.10 -3.87
C ARG A 96 -0.72 11.30 -4.71
N THR A 97 -0.25 10.31 -5.46
CA THR A 97 -1.08 9.45 -6.33
C THR A 97 -2.15 8.70 -5.53
N VAL A 98 -1.90 8.41 -4.26
CA VAL A 98 -2.89 7.75 -3.37
C VAL A 98 -3.80 8.75 -2.64
N GLY A 99 -3.62 10.05 -2.87
CA GLY A 99 -4.50 11.11 -2.38
C GLY A 99 -4.03 11.79 -1.10
N MET A 100 -2.78 11.59 -0.65
CA MET A 100 -2.26 12.27 0.54
C MET A 100 -1.86 13.72 0.23
N ALA A 101 -2.58 14.67 0.82
CA ALA A 101 -2.25 16.10 0.71
C ALA A 101 -1.03 16.51 1.56
N ARG A 102 -0.81 15.84 2.69
CA ARG A 102 0.34 16.04 3.58
C ARG A 102 1.17 14.79 3.64
N MET A 103 2.49 14.96 3.70
CA MET A 103 3.46 13.88 3.75
C MET A 103 4.32 13.99 5.01
N PRO A 104 3.92 13.34 6.11
CA PRO A 104 4.81 13.17 7.24
C PRO A 104 5.97 12.23 6.88
N ALA A 105 7.04 12.25 7.69
CA ALA A 105 8.25 11.47 7.43
C ALA A 105 7.96 9.95 7.39
N GLU A 106 7.03 9.48 8.21
CA GLU A 106 6.59 8.09 8.25
C GLU A 106 5.95 7.65 6.93
N ALA A 107 5.16 8.54 6.31
CA ALA A 107 4.53 8.26 5.02
C ALA A 107 5.55 8.21 3.89
N GLU A 108 6.52 9.12 3.88
CA GLU A 108 7.63 9.09 2.93
C GLU A 108 8.45 7.80 3.09
N GLN A 109 8.77 7.42 4.33
CA GLN A 109 9.51 6.20 4.61
C GLN A 109 8.75 4.95 4.14
N ARG A 110 7.43 4.90 4.36
CA ARG A 110 6.57 3.81 3.88
C ARG A 110 6.61 3.70 2.36
N ALA A 111 6.52 4.81 1.63
CA ALA A 111 6.64 4.82 0.17
C ALA A 111 8.03 4.36 -0.30
N ARG A 112 9.10 4.72 0.42
CA ARG A 112 10.46 4.26 0.12
C ARG A 112 10.62 2.75 0.24
N LEU A 113 9.92 2.09 1.17
CA LEU A 113 9.89 0.62 1.24
C LEU A 113 9.32 0.00 -0.05
N GLY A 114 8.27 0.61 -0.62
CA GLY A 114 7.74 0.20 -1.93
C GLY A 114 8.76 0.35 -3.06
N ILE A 115 9.54 1.43 -3.07
CA ILE A 115 10.60 1.64 -4.05
C ILE A 115 11.73 0.61 -3.90
N VAL A 116 12.11 0.24 -2.67
CA VAL A 116 13.09 -0.83 -2.43
C VAL A 116 12.56 -2.16 -2.98
N HIS A 117 11.31 -2.49 -2.67
CA HIS A 117 10.65 -3.71 -3.17
C HIS A 117 10.57 -3.77 -4.70
N LEU A 118 10.36 -2.62 -5.36
CA LEU A 118 10.41 -2.52 -6.82
C LEU A 118 11.79 -2.93 -7.37
N VAL A 119 12.87 -2.43 -6.77
CA VAL A 119 14.25 -2.75 -7.17
C VAL A 119 14.54 -4.24 -6.97
N GLU A 120 14.13 -4.80 -5.83
CA GLU A 120 14.32 -6.22 -5.52
C GLU A 120 13.57 -7.14 -6.50
N LYS A 121 12.43 -6.70 -7.03
CA LYS A 121 11.70 -7.40 -8.10
C LYS A 121 12.32 -7.24 -9.50
N GLY A 122 13.40 -6.46 -9.64
CA GLY A 122 14.06 -6.19 -10.92
C GLY A 122 13.46 -5.03 -11.72
N GLY A 123 12.63 -4.18 -11.10
CA GLY A 123 12.16 -2.94 -11.71
C GLY A 123 13.25 -1.86 -11.69
N ALA A 124 13.31 -1.02 -12.73
CA ALA A 124 14.19 0.15 -12.74
C ALA A 124 13.73 1.16 -11.68
N ALA A 125 14.65 1.70 -10.87
CA ALA A 125 14.39 2.74 -9.88
C ALA A 125 15.59 3.65 -9.62
#